data_AF-A0A2Z7ADA0-F1
#
_entry.id   AF-A0A2Z7ADA0-F1
#
_cell.length_a   1.000
_cell.length_b   1.000
_cell.length_c   1.000
_cell.angle_alpha   90.00
_cell.angle_beta   90.00
_cell.angle_gamma   90.00
#
_symmetry.space_group_name_H-M   'P 1'
#
loop_
_entity.id
_entity.type
_entity.pdbx_description
1 polymer ?
#
loop_
_entity_poly.entity_id
_entity_poly.type
_entity_poly.pdbx_seq_one_letter_code
_entity_poly.pdbx_strand_id
1 'polypeptide(L)' 'MSIQEFYYVMSNLWDQLALTESERLRVFDPYIAHREEQCLVHFLMDLRNDFEGLRGTILHHYPLHLLIQLLMKR' A
#
# COMPACT_ATOMS: atom_id res chain seq x y z
N MET A 1 12.23 14.77 -0.95
CA MET A 1 11.41 13.81 -0.19
C MET A 1 12.09 12.46 -0.27
N SER A 2 12.50 11.90 0.87
CA SER A 2 13.05 10.55 0.93
C SER A 2 11.94 9.51 0.77
N ILE A 3 12.29 8.27 0.44
CA ILE A 3 11.33 7.15 0.38
C ILE A 3 10.66 6.94 1.76
N GLN A 4 11.37 7.20 2.86
CA GLN A 4 10.84 7.07 4.22
C GLN A 4 9.81 8.15 4.52
N GLU A 5 10.08 9.41 4.17
CA GLU A 5 9.14 10.52 4.30
C GLU A 5 7.88 10.28 3.46
N PHE A 6 8.08 9.83 2.21
CA PHE A 6 7.00 9.47 1.31
C PHE A 6 6.10 8.37 1.90
N TYR A 7 6.73 7.30 2.40
CA TYR A 7 6.00 6.19 3.01
C TYR A 7 5.25 6.61 4.27
N TYR A 8 5.86 7.44 5.12
CA TYR A 8 5.21 8.00 6.31
C TYR A 8 3.94 8.80 5.96
N VAL A 9 4.02 9.67 4.95
CA VAL A 9 2.87 10.46 4.49
C VAL A 9 1.76 9.56 3.93
N MET A 10 2.11 8.57 3.12
CA MET A 10 1.13 7.63 2.54
C MET A 10 0.45 6.77 3.62
N SER A 11 1.20 6.22 4.57
CA SER A 11 0.63 5.44 5.67
C SER A 11 -0.35 6.29 6.50
N ASN A 12 0.03 7.51 6.87
CA ASN A 12 -0.84 8.39 7.65
C ASN A 12 -2.15 8.74 6.91
N LEU A 13 -2.09 8.90 5.59
CA LEU A 13 -3.28 9.12 4.76
C LEU A 13 -4.19 7.88 4.76
N TRP A 14 -3.63 6.69 4.59
CA TRP A 14 -4.40 5.44 4.61
C TRP A 14 -4.99 5.14 5.98
N ASP A 15 -4.30 5.49 7.07
CA ASP A 15 -4.81 5.36 8.43
C ASP A 15 -6.02 6.29 8.65
N GLN A 16 -5.96 7.53 8.15
CA GLN A 16 -7.09 8.45 8.20
C GLN A 16 -8.28 7.96 7.38
N LEU A 17 -8.04 7.37 6.21
CA LEU A 17 -9.11 6.74 5.42
C LEU A 17 -9.72 5.55 6.14
N ALA A 18 -8.91 4.72 6.81
CA ALA A 18 -9.41 3.61 7.61
C ALA A 18 -10.34 4.07 8.75
N LEU A 19 -10.17 5.28 9.28
CA LEU A 19 -11.09 5.86 10.27
C LEU A 19 -12.52 6.06 9.74
N THR A 20 -12.70 6.17 8.43
CA THR A 20 -14.02 6.34 7.79
C THR A 20 -14.79 5.03 7.65
N GLU A 21 -14.11 3.90 7.85
CA GLU A 21 -14.69 2.57 7.75
C GLU A 21 -15.45 2.19 9.02
N SER A 22 -16.33 1.19 8.89
CA SER A 22 -17.01 0.60 10.04
C SER A 22 -16.00 0.03 11.04
N GLU A 23 -16.24 0.24 12.33
CA GLU A 23 -15.43 -0.33 13.42
C GLU A 23 -15.26 -1.85 13.29
N ARG A 24 -16.28 -2.56 12.78
CA ARG A 24 -16.21 -4.01 12.54
C ARG A 24 -15.17 -4.39 11.49
N LEU A 25 -14.98 -3.56 10.47
CA LEU A 25 -14.03 -3.80 9.39
C LEU A 25 -12.60 -3.44 9.84
N ARG A 26 -12.47 -2.37 10.63
CA ARG A 26 -11.18 -1.91 11.17
C ARG A 26 -10.51 -2.87 12.15
N VAL A 27 -11.23 -3.86 12.66
CA VAL A 27 -10.70 -4.90 13.56
C VAL A 27 -10.73 -6.30 12.92
N PHE A 28 -11.10 -6.41 11.64
CA PHE A 28 -11.20 -7.69 10.95
C PHE A 28 -9.96 -7.91 10.07
N ASP A 29 -8.99 -8.65 10.59
CA ASP A 29 -7.68 -8.86 9.97
C ASP A 29 -7.69 -9.25 8.47
N PRO A 30 -8.58 -10.15 7.99
CA PRO A 30 -8.63 -10.47 6.57
C PRO A 30 -9.03 -9.28 5.69
N TYR A 31 -9.90 -8.40 6.19
CA TYR A 31 -10.26 -7.17 5.49
C TYR A 31 -9.14 -6.15 5.54
N ILE A 32 -8.47 -5.99 6.69
CA ILE A 32 -7.33 -5.09 6.84
C ILE A 32 -6.23 -5.47 5.83
N ALA A 33 -5.87 -6.75 5.77
CA ALA A 33 -4.89 -7.26 4.82
C ALA A 33 -5.28 -7.00 3.36
N HIS A 34 -6.56 -7.23 3.01
CA HIS A 34 -7.06 -6.95 1.67
C HIS A 34 -7.02 -5.45 1.35
N ARG A 35 -7.42 -4.58 2.29
CA ARG A 35 -7.39 -3.11 2.12
C ARG A 35 -5.98 -2.63 1.82
N GLU A 36 -4.98 -3.09 2.58
CA GLU A 36 -3.60 -2.65 2.42
C GLU A 36 -2.98 -3.15 1.11
N GLU A 37 -3.33 -4.36 0.68
CA GLU A 37 -3.03 -4.85 -0.67
C GLU A 37 -3.62 -3.95 -1.76
N GLN A 38 -4.90 -3.58 -1.65
CA GLN A 38 -5.56 -2.71 -2.63
C GLN A 38 -4.97 -1.29 -2.64
N CYS A 39 -4.62 -0.73 -1.48
CA CYS A 39 -3.97 0.57 -1.37
C CYS A 39 -2.62 0.60 -2.10
N LEU A 40 -1.82 -0.46 -1.96
CA LEU A 40 -0.55 -0.60 -2.66
C LEU A 40 -0.75 -0.76 -4.18
N VAL A 41 -1.73 -1.57 -4.59
CA VAL A 41 -2.05 -1.75 -6.02
C VAL A 41 -2.48 -0.43 -6.65
N HIS A 42 -3.44 0.27 -6.05
CA HIS A 42 -3.88 1.58 -6.55
C HIS A 42 -2.72 2.56 -6.58
N PHE A 43 -1.90 2.61 -5.54
CA PHE A 43 -0.72 3.46 -5.52
C PHE A 43 0.21 3.18 -6.70
N LEU A 44 0.52 1.92 -6.97
CA LEU A 44 1.39 1.52 -8.08
C LEU A 44 0.75 1.73 -9.47
N MET A 45 -0.59 1.63 -9.57
CA MET A 45 -1.34 1.84 -10.81
C MET A 45 -1.53 3.33 -11.13
N ASP A 46 -1.70 4.18 -10.12
CA ASP A 46 -1.85 5.63 -10.28
C ASP A 46 -0.50 6.36 -10.48
N LEU A 47 0.62 5.64 -10.37
CA LEU A 47 1.91 6.14 -10.81
C LEU A 47 1.84 6.48 -12.31
N ARG A 48 2.11 7.75 -12.65
CA ARG A 48 2.17 8.22 -14.05
C ARG A 48 3.06 7.29 -14.88
N ASN A 49 2.78 7.19 -16.18
CA ASN A 49 3.56 6.38 -17.12
C ASN A 49 5.08 6.65 -17.05
N ASP A 50 5.49 7.85 -16.65
CA ASP A 50 6.89 8.22 -16.39
C ASP A 50 7.60 7.32 -15.34
N PHE A 51 6.85 6.64 -14.48
CA PHE A 51 7.34 5.70 -13.45
C PHE A 51 7.11 4.23 -13.81
N GLU A 52 6.76 3.92 -15.06
CA GLU A 52 6.53 2.54 -15.53
C GLU A 52 7.73 1.63 -15.31
N GLY A 53 8.96 2.13 -15.51
CA GLY A 53 10.18 1.36 -15.23
C GLY A 53 10.34 1.00 -13.76
N LEU A 54 9.94 1.90 -12.84
CA LEU A 54 9.93 1.64 -11.41
C LEU A 54 8.83 0.62 -11.04
N ARG A 55 7.63 0.78 -11.60
CA ARG A 55 6.51 -0.15 -11.44
C ARG A 55 6.90 -1.56 -11.90
N GLY A 56 7.51 -1.68 -13.07
CA GLY A 56 8.00 -2.95 -13.61
C GLY A 56 9.09 -3.57 -12.73
N THR A 57 10.03 -2.77 -12.22
CA THR A 57 11.13 -3.25 -11.37
C THR A 57 10.64 -3.76 -10.02
N ILE A 58 9.70 -3.05 -9.39
CA ILE A 58 9.08 -3.45 -8.12
C ILE A 58 8.33 -4.77 -8.30
N LEU A 59 7.50 -4.87 -9.34
CA LEU A 59 6.72 -6.08 -9.63
C LEU A 59 7.58 -7.28 -10.07
N HIS A 60 8.73 -7.04 -10.72
CA HIS A 60 9.66 -8.10 -11.12
C HIS A 60 10.50 -8.64 -9.97
N HIS A 61 11.00 -7.77 -9.07
CA HIS A 61 11.83 -8.21 -7.95
C HIS A 61 11.02 -8.83 -6.81
N TYR A 62 9.81 -8.34 -6.60
CA TYR A 62 8.93 -8.81 -5.55
C TYR A 62 7.58 -9.09 -6.19
N PRO A 63 7.15 -10.37 -6.26
CA PRO A 63 5.76 -10.68 -6.54
C PRO A 63 4.88 -9.83 -5.64
N LEU A 64 3.79 -9.26 -6.17
CA LEU A 64 2.93 -8.31 -5.44
C LEU A 64 2.61 -8.80 -4.01
N HIS A 65 2.31 -10.09 -3.88
CA HIS A 65 2.05 -10.78 -2.61
C HIS A 65 3.20 -10.68 -1.58
N LEU A 66 4.46 -10.69 -2.04
CA LEU A 66 5.65 -10.57 -1.20
C LEU A 66 5.93 -9.12 -0.77
N LEU A 67 5.64 -8.15 -1.66
CA LEU A 67 5.77 -6.73 -1.32
C LEU A 67 4.80 -6.35 -0.20
N ILE A 68 3.57 -6.87 -0.29
CA ILE A 68 2.54 -6.73 0.73
C ILE A 68 3.05 -7.30 2.06
N GLN A 69 3.50 -8.55 2.10
CA GLN A 69 4.02 -9.14 3.34
C GLN A 69 5.19 -8.37 3.98
N LEU A 70 6.06 -7.75 3.17
CA LEU A 70 7.19 -6.95 3.67
C LEU A 70 6.76 -5.60 4.23
N LEU A 71 5.76 -4.96 3.63
CA LEU A 71 5.22 -3.66 4.08
C LEU A 71 4.27 -3.79 5.28
N MET A 72 3.60 -4.94 5.38
CA MET A 72 2.62 -5.30 6.42
C MET A 72 3.24 -5.81 7.72
N LYS A 73 4.55 -6.06 7.76
CA LYS A 73 5.28 -6.49 8.97
C LYS A 73 5.58 -5.34 9.96
N ARG A 74 4.79 -4.27 9.92
CA ARG A 74 4.89 -3.14 10.84
C ARG A 74 4.27 -3.45 12.20
#